data_AF-A0A9E3X9J1-F1
#
_entry.id   AF-A0A9E3X9J1-F1
#
_cell.length_a   1.000
_cell.length_b   1.000
_cell.length_c   1.000
_cell.angle_alpha   90.00
_cell.angle_beta   90.00
_cell.angle_gamma   90.00
#
_symmetry.space_group_name_H-M   'P 1'
#
loop_
_entity.id
_entity.type
_entity.pdbx_description
1 polymer ?
#
loop_
_entity_poly.entity_id
_entity_poly.type
_entity_poly.pdbx_seq_one_letter_code
_entity_poly.pdbx_strand_id
1 'polypeptide(L)'
;MKSHITVLIDPSTRNLDTRLREVLEPHQLDEDSSRSIHAHHWDYWHFPSEATFDDKVLKKNYPSASDDILNHACFVRNLPDNYTTSGVICLDGSWIDLQDFGWRMADEPSSANRKAMEKWMVKLRRLLSENSDQICVQVITHC
;
A
#
# COMPACT_ATOMS: atom_id res chain seq x y z
N MET A 1 -6.50 -7.40 -11.87
CA MET A 1 -6.05 -6.28 -11.02
C MET A 1 -4.65 -6.62 -10.53
N LYS A 2 -3.64 -5.78 -10.78
CA LYS A 2 -2.31 -6.00 -10.20
C LYS A 2 -2.44 -5.74 -8.69
N SER A 3 -2.42 -6.79 -7.87
CA SER A 3 -2.60 -6.69 -6.41
C SER A 3 -1.34 -6.09 -5.82
N HIS A 4 -1.40 -4.81 -5.46
CA HIS A 4 -0.34 -4.12 -4.76
C HIS A 4 -0.96 -3.35 -3.61
N ILE A 5 -0.21 -3.21 -2.53
CA ILE A 5 -0.56 -2.47 -1.32
C ILE A 5 0.16 -1.13 -1.35
N THR A 6 -0.52 -0.11 -0.83
CA THR A 6 0.03 1.23 -0.64
C THR A 6 0.44 1.41 0.80
N VAL A 7 1.67 1.81 1.06
CA VAL A 7 2.16 2.14 2.40
C VAL A 7 2.28 3.66 2.51
N LEU A 8 1.62 4.26 3.50
CA LEU A 8 1.76 5.68 3.80
C LEU A 8 2.96 5.92 4.72
N ILE A 9 3.78 6.91 4.38
CA ILE A 9 4.98 7.31 5.11
C ILE A 9 4.93 8.82 5.36
N ASP A 10 5.29 9.20 6.59
CA ASP A 10 5.38 10.61 6.99
C ASP A 10 6.54 11.32 6.25
N PRO A 11 6.33 12.50 5.64
CA PRO A 11 7.36 13.21 4.88
C PRO A 11 8.49 13.80 5.74
N SER A 12 8.38 13.76 7.08
CA SER A 12 9.47 14.08 8.00
C SER A 12 10.44 12.91 8.20
N THR A 13 10.12 11.73 7.67
CA THR A 13 10.98 10.55 7.69
C THR A 13 12.35 10.87 7.09
N ARG A 14 13.43 10.42 7.73
CA ARG A 14 14.81 10.64 7.25
C ARG A 14 15.27 9.58 6.24
N ASN A 15 14.85 8.33 6.43
CA ASN A 15 15.23 7.20 5.60
C ASN A 15 13.97 6.42 5.20
N LEU A 16 13.59 6.51 3.93
CA LEU A 16 12.38 5.88 3.42
C LEU A 16 12.47 4.35 3.45
N ASP A 17 13.62 3.78 3.09
CA ASP A 17 13.83 2.33 3.06
C ASP A 17 13.67 1.71 4.45
N THR A 18 14.29 2.31 5.47
CA THR A 18 14.15 1.87 6.86
C THR A 18 12.70 2.01 7.32
N ARG A 19 12.06 3.15 7.05
CA ARG A 19 10.69 3.39 7.51
C ARG A 19 9.68 2.46 6.83
N LEU A 20 9.85 2.17 5.55
CA LEU A 20 9.01 1.22 4.84
C LEU A 20 9.06 -0.16 5.52
N ARG A 21 10.26 -0.64 5.87
CA ARG A 21 10.42 -1.92 6.59
C ARG A 21 9.74 -1.87 7.95
N GLU A 22 9.98 -0.84 8.75
CA GLU A 22 9.36 -0.69 10.07
C GLU A 22 7.81 -0.70 10.02
N VAL A 23 7.23 -0.15 8.95
CA VAL A 23 5.77 -0.15 8.77
C VAL A 23 5.26 -1.51 8.30
N LEU A 24 6.04 -2.24 7.49
CA LEU A 24 5.65 -3.55 6.97
C LEU A 24 5.86 -4.67 8.02
N GLU A 25 6.98 -4.72 8.72
CA GLU A 25 7.35 -5.80 9.64
C GLU A 25 6.25 -6.22 10.64
N PRO A 26 5.49 -5.31 11.28
CA PRO A 26 4.40 -5.69 12.19
C PRO A 26 3.26 -6.46 11.52
N HIS A 27 3.16 -6.36 10.20
CA HIS A 27 2.17 -7.03 9.38
C HIS A 27 2.73 -8.26 8.69
N GLN A 28 3.92 -8.76 9.04
CA GLN A 28 4.44 -10.02 8.51
C GLN A 28 3.75 -11.22 9.18
N LEU A 29 3.56 -12.30 8.42
CA LEU A 29 3.02 -13.55 8.95
C LEU A 29 3.93 -14.08 10.06
N ASP A 30 3.30 -14.39 11.19
CA ASP A 30 3.90 -15.09 12.32
C ASP A 30 3.22 -16.45 12.42
N GLU A 31 3.90 -17.49 11.92
CA GLU A 31 3.38 -18.86 11.87
C GLU A 31 3.11 -19.45 13.26
N ASP A 32 3.72 -18.89 14.31
CA ASP A 32 3.50 -19.33 15.69
C ASP A 32 2.29 -18.63 16.34
N SER A 33 1.73 -17.61 15.68
CA SER A 33 0.61 -16.82 16.17
C SER A 33 -0.68 -17.15 15.42
N SER A 34 -1.59 -17.85 16.09
CA SER A 34 -2.94 -18.12 15.56
C SER A 34 -3.68 -16.84 15.15
N ARG A 35 -3.46 -15.72 15.87
CA ARG A 35 -4.02 -14.42 15.51
C ARG A 35 -3.43 -13.89 14.20
N SER A 36 -2.12 -14.05 13.99
CA SER A 36 -1.45 -13.60 12.75
C SER A 36 -1.93 -14.43 11.54
N ILE A 37 -2.02 -15.75 11.70
CA ILE A 37 -2.54 -16.67 10.67
C ILE A 37 -3.95 -16.29 10.23
N HIS A 38 -4.83 -15.95 11.18
CA HIS A 38 -6.22 -15.58 10.86
C HIS A 38 -6.37 -14.18 10.27
N ALA A 39 -5.34 -13.35 10.35
CA ALA A 39 -5.37 -11.97 9.89
C ALA A 39 -4.63 -11.74 8.55
N HIS A 40 -4.14 -12.81 7.91
CA HIS A 40 -3.69 -12.86 6.50
C HIS A 40 -2.54 -11.90 6.13
N HIS A 41 -1.38 -12.12 6.75
CA HIS A 41 -0.32 -11.11 6.86
C HIS A 41 0.97 -11.40 6.07
N TRP A 42 0.95 -12.13 4.95
CA TRP A 42 2.08 -12.29 3.99
C TRP A 42 3.43 -12.85 4.50
N ASP A 43 4.11 -13.61 3.63
CA ASP A 43 5.44 -14.19 3.92
C ASP A 43 6.57 -13.20 3.62
N TYR A 44 6.47 -12.54 2.47
CA TYR A 44 7.44 -11.56 1.99
C TYR A 44 6.78 -10.49 1.13
N TRP A 45 7.49 -9.37 0.96
CA TRP A 45 7.11 -8.28 0.08
C TRP A 45 8.22 -7.94 -0.90
N HIS A 46 7.86 -7.35 -2.03
CA HIS A 46 8.79 -6.84 -3.03
C HIS A 46 8.19 -5.64 -3.76
N PHE A 47 9.04 -4.83 -4.41
CA PHE A 47 8.55 -3.78 -5.29
C PHE A 47 7.96 -4.37 -6.58
N PRO A 48 6.92 -3.74 -7.17
CA PRO A 48 6.49 -4.05 -8.51
C PRO A 48 7.67 -4.07 -9.51
N SER A 49 7.60 -4.90 -10.54
CA SER A 49 8.66 -4.98 -11.55
C SER A 49 8.73 -3.75 -12.47
N GLU A 50 7.65 -2.97 -12.53
CA GLU A 50 7.53 -1.77 -13.34
C GLU A 50 7.57 -0.54 -12.42
N ALA A 51 8.56 0.34 -12.64
CA ALA A 51 8.61 1.65 -12.01
C ALA A 51 7.29 2.39 -12.27
N THR A 52 6.62 2.79 -11.20
CA THR A 52 5.24 3.30 -11.30
C THR A 52 5.19 4.83 -11.20
N PHE A 53 6.20 5.46 -10.61
CA PHE A 53 6.21 6.91 -10.39
C PHE A 53 7.54 7.58 -10.80
N ASP A 54 7.45 8.86 -11.17
CA ASP A 54 8.59 9.76 -11.36
C ASP A 54 8.35 11.07 -10.62
N ASP A 55 8.32 11.02 -9.28
CA ASP A 55 8.12 12.20 -8.45
C ASP A 55 9.44 12.96 -8.23
N LYS A 56 9.66 13.98 -9.05
CA LYS A 56 10.85 14.85 -8.97
C LYS A 56 10.98 15.59 -7.64
N VAL A 57 9.86 15.88 -6.98
CA VAL A 57 9.89 16.56 -5.67
C VAL A 57 10.37 15.58 -4.61
N LEU A 58 9.86 14.35 -4.62
CA LEU A 58 10.33 13.30 -3.72
C LEU A 58 11.82 13.02 -3.91
N LYS A 59 12.27 12.80 -5.16
CA LYS A 59 13.69 12.55 -5.47
C LYS A 59 14.61 13.66 -4.98
N LYS A 60 14.18 14.93 -5.08
CA LYS A 60 14.92 16.08 -4.58
C LYS A 60 15.01 16.09 -3.05
N ASN A 61 13.92 15.71 -2.36
CA ASN A 61 13.86 15.70 -0.89
C ASN A 61 14.61 14.50 -0.28
N TYR A 62 14.76 13.42 -1.04
CA TYR A 62 15.36 12.15 -0.62
C TYR A 62 16.51 11.70 -1.53
N PRO A 63 17.59 12.50 -1.68
CA PRO A 63 18.66 12.20 -2.63
C PRO A 63 19.50 10.97 -2.27
N SER A 64 19.36 10.45 -1.05
CA SER A 64 20.08 9.26 -0.55
C SER A 64 19.21 8.01 -0.46
N ALA A 65 17.93 8.08 -0.82
CA ALA A 65 17.06 6.91 -0.85
C ALA A 65 17.41 6.02 -2.05
N SER A 66 17.08 4.73 -1.97
CA SER A 66 17.36 3.80 -3.07
C SER A 66 16.56 4.15 -4.34
N ASP A 67 17.11 3.85 -5.51
CA ASP A 67 16.34 4.01 -6.76
C ASP A 67 15.09 3.13 -6.74
N ASP A 68 15.18 1.94 -6.13
CA ASP A 68 14.05 1.02 -5.98
C ASP A 68 12.87 1.68 -5.25
N ILE A 69 13.11 2.32 -4.10
CA ILE A 69 12.01 2.99 -3.39
C ILE A 69 11.54 4.24 -4.13
N LEU A 70 12.44 5.03 -4.71
CA LEU A 70 12.09 6.26 -5.42
C LEU A 70 11.27 6.03 -6.70
N ASN A 71 11.42 4.86 -7.33
CA ASN A 71 10.64 4.45 -8.51
C ASN A 71 9.24 3.94 -8.17
N HIS A 72 9.00 3.63 -6.89
CA HIS A 72 7.73 3.09 -6.38
C HIS A 72 7.11 3.98 -5.30
N ALA A 73 7.62 5.20 -5.14
CA ALA A 73 7.12 6.17 -4.19
C ALA A 73 6.82 7.52 -4.85
N CYS A 74 5.80 8.20 -4.35
CA CYS A 74 5.52 9.60 -4.65
C CYS A 74 4.79 10.26 -3.49
N PHE A 75 4.63 11.58 -3.53
CA PHE A 75 3.61 12.21 -2.69
C PHE A 75 2.21 11.77 -3.16
N VAL A 76 1.28 11.59 -2.23
CA VAL A 76 -0.09 11.16 -2.53
C VAL A 76 -0.78 12.13 -3.50
N ARG A 77 -0.59 13.44 -3.35
CA ARG A 77 -1.08 14.47 -4.29
C ARG A 77 -0.55 14.35 -5.72
N ASN A 78 0.51 13.58 -5.94
CA ASN A 78 1.13 13.34 -7.25
C ASN A 78 0.74 11.98 -7.84
N LEU A 79 -0.12 11.21 -7.17
CA LEU A 79 -0.68 9.99 -7.73
C LEU A 79 -1.54 10.29 -8.97
N PRO A 80 -1.60 9.36 -9.95
CA PRO A 80 -2.47 9.52 -11.10
C PRO A 80 -3.96 9.43 -10.70
N ASP A 81 -4.85 10.13 -11.41
CA ASP A 81 -6.29 10.16 -11.10
C ASP A 81 -6.97 8.78 -11.11
N ASN A 82 -6.43 7.85 -11.89
CA ASN A 82 -6.91 6.47 -12.01
C ASN A 82 -6.16 5.49 -11.08
N TYR A 83 -5.45 6.00 -10.07
CA TYR A 83 -4.76 5.17 -9.10
C TYR A 83 -5.71 4.21 -8.37
N THR A 84 -5.29 2.95 -8.27
CA THR A 84 -6.02 1.89 -7.56
C THR A 84 -5.01 1.03 -6.84
N THR A 85 -5.33 0.52 -5.66
CA THR A 85 -4.51 -0.41 -4.87
C THR A 85 -5.45 -1.43 -4.20
N SER A 86 -4.97 -2.61 -3.81
CA SER A 86 -5.80 -3.59 -3.10
C SER A 86 -5.93 -3.31 -1.60
N GLY A 87 -5.02 -2.52 -1.03
CA GLY A 87 -5.05 -2.12 0.36
C GLY A 87 -4.11 -0.96 0.68
N VAL A 88 -4.28 -0.37 1.85
CA VAL A 88 -3.50 0.76 2.35
C VAL A 88 -3.07 0.46 3.78
N ILE A 89 -1.77 0.60 4.06
CA ILE A 89 -1.25 0.69 5.43
C ILE A 89 -1.10 2.17 5.78
N CYS A 90 -1.85 2.61 6.79
CA CYS A 90 -1.90 3.99 7.23
C CYS A 90 -0.74 4.34 8.18
N LEU A 91 -0.56 5.63 8.46
CA LEU A 91 0.52 6.13 9.34
C LEU A 91 0.42 5.61 10.78
N ASP A 92 -0.78 5.26 11.24
CA ASP A 92 -1.04 4.68 12.55
C ASP A 92 -0.79 3.16 12.60
N GLY A 93 -0.36 2.56 11.47
CA GLY A 93 -0.15 1.12 11.33
C GLY A 93 -1.43 0.34 11.08
N SER A 94 -2.58 1.00 10.84
CA SER A 94 -3.79 0.29 10.43
C SER A 94 -3.67 -0.17 8.98
N TRP A 95 -3.96 -1.46 8.74
CA TRP A 95 -4.15 -2.03 7.41
C TRP A 95 -5.63 -1.97 7.07
N ILE A 96 -5.96 -1.39 5.92
CA ILE A 96 -7.32 -1.40 5.36
C ILE A 96 -7.27 -1.90 3.93
N ASP A 97 -8.02 -2.95 3.60
CA ASP A 97 -8.02 -3.52 2.24
C ASP A 97 -9.40 -3.87 1.71
N LEU A 98 -9.41 -4.40 0.49
CA LEU A 98 -10.61 -4.85 -0.21
C LEU A 98 -11.43 -5.89 0.57
N GLN A 99 -10.79 -6.75 1.37
CA GLN A 99 -11.47 -7.81 2.12
C GLN A 99 -12.32 -7.22 3.25
N ASP A 100 -11.90 -6.09 3.85
CA ASP A 100 -12.71 -5.34 4.82
C ASP A 100 -14.07 -4.90 4.24
N PHE A 101 -14.17 -4.79 2.92
CA PHE A 101 -15.40 -4.44 2.20
C PHE A 101 -16.17 -5.66 1.67
N GLY A 102 -15.72 -6.86 2.03
CA GLY A 102 -16.35 -8.13 1.68
C GLY A 102 -15.91 -8.70 0.33
N TRP A 103 -14.78 -8.23 -0.21
CA TRP A 103 -14.19 -8.84 -1.40
C TRP A 103 -13.68 -10.25 -1.08
N ARG A 104 -13.91 -11.20 -1.99
CA ARG A 104 -13.52 -12.61 -1.80
C ARG A 104 -12.85 -13.16 -3.05
N MET A 105 -11.85 -14.02 -2.84
CA MET A 105 -11.22 -14.88 -3.85
C MET A 105 -12.16 -16.06 -4.20
N ALA A 106 -13.39 -15.78 -4.65
CA ALA A 106 -14.28 -16.81 -5.19
C ALA A 106 -14.08 -16.92 -6.71
N ASP A 107 -14.21 -18.13 -7.26
CA ASP A 107 -13.87 -18.53 -8.65
C ASP A 107 -14.56 -17.74 -9.78
N GLU A 108 -15.40 -16.74 -9.50
CA GLU A 108 -15.98 -15.87 -10.52
C GLU A 108 -16.15 -14.41 -10.06
N PRO A 109 -16.06 -13.43 -10.98
CA PRO A 109 -16.44 -12.04 -10.70
C PRO A 109 -17.91 -11.95 -10.29
N SER A 110 -18.15 -11.90 -8.99
CA SER A 110 -19.49 -11.79 -8.43
C SER A 110 -19.98 -10.34 -8.34
N SER A 111 -21.30 -10.16 -8.35
CA SER A 111 -21.92 -8.87 -8.03
C SER A 111 -21.52 -8.36 -6.63
N ALA A 112 -21.20 -9.28 -5.71
CA ALA A 112 -20.67 -8.95 -4.40
C ALA A 112 -19.27 -8.33 -4.47
N ASN A 113 -18.34 -8.92 -5.24
CA ASN A 113 -17.00 -8.37 -5.42
C ASN A 113 -17.02 -7.00 -6.11
N ARG A 114 -17.95 -6.77 -7.03
CA ARG A 114 -18.14 -5.45 -7.65
C ARG A 114 -18.59 -4.41 -6.62
N LYS A 115 -19.57 -4.73 -5.78
CA LYS A 115 -20.03 -3.86 -4.68
C LYS A 115 -18.93 -3.59 -3.65
N ALA A 116 -18.12 -4.60 -3.32
CA ALA A 116 -16.97 -4.44 -2.43
C ALA A 116 -15.95 -3.47 -3.03
N MET A 117 -15.63 -3.63 -4.32
CA MET A 117 -14.75 -2.72 -5.06
C MET A 117 -15.28 -1.29 -5.09
N GLU A 118 -16.57 -1.09 -5.35
CA GLU A 118 -17.19 0.24 -5.33
C GLU A 118 -17.05 0.92 -3.95
N LYS A 119 -17.33 0.19 -2.86
CA LYS A 119 -17.15 0.69 -1.50
C LYS A 119 -15.69 1.02 -1.20
N TRP A 120 -14.79 0.12 -1.61
CA TRP A 120 -13.35 0.33 -1.45
C TRP A 120 -12.86 1.57 -2.19
N MET A 121 -13.25 1.77 -3.44
CA MET A 121 -12.85 2.94 -4.23
C MET A 121 -13.31 4.25 -3.58
N VAL A 122 -14.50 4.28 -2.96
CA VAL A 122 -14.96 5.44 -2.19
C VAL A 122 -14.08 5.68 -0.96
N LYS A 123 -13.76 4.63 -0.20
CA LYS A 123 -12.88 4.72 0.98
C LYS A 123 -11.46 5.14 0.59
N LEU A 124 -10.90 4.53 -0.45
CA LEU A 124 -9.56 4.81 -0.97
C LEU A 124 -9.42 6.27 -1.36
N ARG A 125 -10.36 6.82 -2.15
CA ARG A 125 -10.34 8.25 -2.52
C ARG A 125 -10.33 9.16 -1.30
N ARG A 126 -11.13 8.83 -0.29
CA ARG A 126 -11.15 9.57 0.97
C ARG A 126 -9.81 9.48 1.70
N LEU A 127 -9.25 8.28 1.85
CA LEU A 127 -7.95 8.07 2.48
C LEU A 127 -6.84 8.86 1.78
N LEU A 128 -6.77 8.81 0.45
CA LEU A 128 -5.76 9.55 -0.31
C LEU A 128 -5.96 11.06 -0.19
N SER A 129 -7.20 11.54 -0.22
CA SER A 129 -7.50 12.96 -0.03
C SER A 129 -7.12 13.46 1.38
N GLU A 130 -7.33 12.67 2.43
CA GLU A 130 -6.98 13.01 3.81
C GLU A 130 -5.45 12.96 4.06
N ASN A 131 -4.71 12.29 3.18
CA ASN A 131 -3.26 12.06 3.30
C ASN A 131 -2.48 12.67 2.12
N SER A 132 -2.98 13.74 1.49
CA SER A 132 -2.42 14.30 0.25
C SER A 132 -0.93 14.68 0.34
N ASP A 133 -0.48 15.07 1.53
CA ASP A 133 0.91 15.49 1.78
C ASP A 133 1.83 14.37 2.24
N GLN A 134 1.28 13.17 2.43
CA GLN A 134 2.05 11.99 2.81
C GLN A 134 2.75 11.39 1.59
N ILE A 135 3.76 10.57 1.85
CA ILE A 135 4.43 9.77 0.84
C ILE A 135 3.66 8.44 0.75
N CYS A 136 3.33 8.01 -0.45
CA CYS A 136 2.86 6.66 -0.68
C CYS A 136 3.96 5.83 -1.33
N VAL A 137 4.14 4.60 -0.86
CA VAL A 137 5.04 3.60 -1.46
C VAL A 137 4.21 2.40 -1.89
N GLN A 138 4.39 1.94 -3.13
CA GLN A 138 3.74 0.72 -3.62
C GLN A 138 4.62 -0.51 -3.39
N VAL A 139 4.00 -1.56 -2.86
CA VAL A 139 4.62 -2.87 -2.69
C VAL A 139 3.66 -3.98 -3.11
N ILE A 140 4.20 -5.15 -3.44
CA ILE A 140 3.45 -6.39 -3.62
C ILE A 140 3.75 -7.28 -2.43
N THR A 141 2.72 -7.78 -1.77
CA THR A 141 2.81 -8.76 -0.68
C THR A 141 2.43 -10.15 -1.22
N HIS A 142 3.21 -11.17 -0.88
CA HIS A 142 2.93 -12.57 -1.22
C HIS A 142 2.45 -13.32 0.02
N CYS A 143 1.38 -14.11 -0.11
CA CYS A 143 0.82 -14.97 0.94
C CYS A 143 0.96 -16.45 0.59
#